data_AF-A0AAD3H8W8-F1
#
_entry.id   AF-A0AAD3H8W8-F1
#
_cell.length_a   1.000
_cell.length_b   1.000
_cell.length_c   1.000
_cell.angle_alpha   90.00
_cell.angle_beta   90.00
_cell.angle_gamma   90.00
#
_symmetry.space_group_name_H-M   'P 1'
#
loop_
_entity.id
_entity.type
_entity.pdbx_description
1 polymer ?
#
loop_
_entity_poly.entity_id
_entity_poly.type
_entity_poly.pdbx_seq_one_letter_code
_entity_poly.pdbx_strand_id
1 'polypeptide(L)'
;MKFNLQVLYFAITYRGVDSFTFFGQKRSSVPQYSTSIGSTCHFKVDEFQKNRYNFQLQMSADQTNFVKADDGEALQELFSSYCDKDGLMTKNTLKTEISVIKELLDVGDLLEEEFNDIWEAAPKFPDINAEEQRIDVDSFIQIYRDIDDIFEEDEEDDDVVAETNVDNDVQEDENDDEAQLERTFKTICNNDGLVSKDALMNWSEIKELLDDNELGQDEFDDMWQKTPKSPGSDLIDVDGFLSFNVALDSLFEVVDFEDESIPAKQEQIPMFYADDLPPGVIFAEIANDNTLVGMEDLKKWGDLQDMLREGDLLPLELQNMFENIPKADGTDDQLDEEGFTALYDAIDNLFEEDDEEDDNANDVVEESQTGVAAEVKSSSKDRLFEFFSSVDDEDRLPCGLEATDNEVELVLDLVSVLEKESQNMVLNTDGEIQLTDVAGDWELLYTTSSTMKFNKSLSGLVPPNGKFGGLVQKLKASKYLADVEYVEQINAGPASFEVKVTGDWELRSSVSLFTGSKSVCLDVVPDKVNYGLNSQKADHWKTLGAMNLLDITYLDDDMRVMRGTTSTDSIFIFKKL
;
A
#
# COMPACT_ATOMS: atom_id res chain seq x y z
N MET A 1 -56.31 -36.94 20.33
CA MET A 1 -55.51 -38.17 20.10
C MET A 1 -54.06 -37.75 20.14
N LYS A 2 -53.26 -38.39 21.01
CA LYS A 2 -51.86 -38.05 21.29
C LYS A 2 -50.95 -38.53 20.15
N PHE A 3 -50.06 -37.68 19.65
CA PHE A 3 -48.93 -38.09 18.82
C PHE A 3 -47.65 -38.11 19.66
N ASN A 4 -46.91 -39.21 19.49
CA ASN A 4 -45.74 -39.63 20.27
C ASN A 4 -44.46 -38.94 19.79
N LEU A 5 -43.65 -38.53 20.77
CA LEU A 5 -42.22 -38.28 20.67
C LEU A 5 -41.46 -39.61 20.59
N GLN A 6 -40.48 -39.75 19.70
CA GLN A 6 -39.39 -40.71 19.85
C GLN A 6 -38.06 -40.01 19.59
N VAL A 7 -37.25 -39.95 20.65
CA VAL A 7 -35.85 -39.53 20.69
C VAL A 7 -34.99 -40.78 20.49
N LEU A 8 -34.01 -40.74 19.58
CA LEU A 8 -33.02 -41.79 19.39
C LEU A 8 -31.67 -41.30 19.92
N TYR A 9 -31.16 -41.97 20.96
CA TYR A 9 -29.79 -41.89 21.46
C TYR A 9 -28.98 -43.00 20.80
N PHE A 10 -27.82 -42.68 20.21
CA PHE A 10 -26.81 -43.68 19.82
C PHE A 10 -25.56 -43.51 20.70
N ALA A 11 -25.22 -44.58 21.41
CA ALA A 11 -23.94 -44.78 22.08
C ALA A 11 -23.26 -45.97 21.40
N ILE A 12 -22.01 -45.83 20.96
CA ILE A 12 -21.19 -46.93 20.44
C ILE A 12 -19.97 -47.11 21.33
N THR A 13 -19.90 -48.30 21.92
CA THR A 13 -18.82 -48.88 22.73
C THR A 13 -17.60 -49.27 21.90
N TYR A 14 -16.40 -48.90 22.36
CA TYR A 14 -15.12 -49.45 21.90
C TYR A 14 -14.81 -50.80 22.57
N ARG A 15 -14.38 -51.80 21.77
CA ARG A 15 -13.81 -53.09 22.22
C ARG A 15 -12.33 -53.13 21.86
N GLY A 16 -11.49 -53.40 22.86
CA GLY A 16 -10.08 -53.75 22.68
C GLY A 16 -9.86 -55.22 22.31
N VAL A 17 -8.67 -55.53 21.78
CA VAL A 17 -8.08 -56.87 21.72
C VAL A 17 -6.55 -56.76 21.88
N ASP A 18 -6.01 -57.80 22.50
CA ASP A 18 -4.73 -57.97 23.17
C ASP A 18 -3.43 -58.04 22.35
N SER A 19 -2.36 -57.79 23.12
CA SER A 19 -0.93 -58.06 23.03
C SER A 19 -0.42 -59.35 22.35
N PHE A 20 0.80 -59.27 21.78
CA PHE A 20 1.79 -60.36 21.77
C PHE A 20 3.22 -59.82 21.96
N THR A 21 3.97 -60.44 22.86
CA THR A 21 5.42 -60.27 23.12
C THR A 21 6.09 -61.64 22.99
N PHE A 22 7.33 -61.75 22.50
CA PHE A 22 8.30 -62.79 22.91
C PHE A 22 9.75 -62.48 22.46
N PHE A 23 10.69 -62.51 23.43
CA PHE A 23 12.17 -62.77 23.46
C PHE A 23 13.03 -62.74 22.18
N GLY A 24 14.30 -62.32 22.14
CA GLY A 24 15.29 -61.95 23.16
C GLY A 24 16.74 -62.25 22.70
N GLN A 25 17.73 -61.55 23.31
CA GLN A 25 19.16 -61.90 23.52
C GLN A 25 20.29 -61.53 22.51
N LYS A 26 21.07 -60.52 22.96
CA LYS A 26 22.51 -60.53 23.39
C LYS A 26 23.70 -60.46 22.40
N ARG A 27 24.57 -59.48 22.76
CA ARG A 27 26.06 -59.43 22.85
C ARG A 27 26.88 -58.85 21.67
N SER A 28 27.59 -57.74 21.94
CA SER A 28 29.07 -57.61 21.97
C SER A 28 29.51 -56.81 20.73
N SER A 29 30.46 -55.87 20.67
CA SER A 29 31.54 -55.37 21.56
C SER A 29 32.07 -54.08 20.90
N VAL A 30 32.61 -53.16 21.72
CA VAL A 30 33.37 -51.96 21.35
C VAL A 30 34.70 -52.34 20.66
N PRO A 31 35.24 -51.55 19.71
CA PRO A 31 36.38 -50.70 20.05
C PRO A 31 36.31 -49.27 19.50
N GLN A 32 36.89 -48.36 20.28
CA GLN A 32 37.14 -46.95 19.96
C GLN A 32 38.14 -46.80 18.81
N TYR A 33 37.94 -45.81 17.94
CA TYR A 33 39.01 -45.00 17.35
C TYR A 33 38.51 -43.56 17.12
N SER A 34 39.30 -42.62 17.64
CA SER A 34 39.21 -41.19 17.43
C SER A 34 39.74 -40.79 16.05
N THR A 35 39.07 -39.89 15.34
CA THR A 35 39.71 -38.68 14.79
C THR A 35 38.67 -37.66 14.35
N SER A 36 38.97 -36.41 14.71
CA SER A 36 38.39 -35.15 14.27
C SER A 36 38.30 -34.98 12.75
N ILE A 37 37.24 -34.32 12.28
CA ILE A 37 37.22 -33.04 11.54
C ILE A 37 35.74 -32.75 11.28
N GLY A 38 35.21 -31.72 11.93
CA GLY A 38 33.89 -31.19 11.61
C GLY A 38 34.01 -30.28 10.40
N SER A 39 33.28 -30.60 9.33
CA SER A 39 32.91 -29.66 8.28
C SER A 39 31.40 -29.51 8.36
N THR A 40 30.96 -28.51 9.10
CA THR A 40 29.62 -27.94 9.00
C THR A 40 29.64 -26.99 7.81
N CYS A 41 28.89 -27.32 6.77
CA CYS A 41 28.57 -26.41 5.68
C CYS A 41 27.52 -25.44 6.23
N HIS A 42 27.92 -24.19 6.47
CA HIS A 42 26.99 -23.06 6.66
C HIS A 42 26.92 -22.31 5.34
N PHE A 43 25.73 -22.31 4.76
CA PHE A 43 25.36 -21.62 3.54
C PHE A 43 24.99 -20.15 3.83
N LYS A 44 25.17 -19.34 2.78
CA LYS A 44 25.01 -17.89 2.70
C LYS A 44 23.59 -17.57 2.24
N VAL A 45 22.91 -16.59 2.84
CA VAL A 45 21.54 -16.19 2.47
C VAL A 45 21.43 -14.70 2.08
N ASP A 46 22.35 -13.83 2.48
CA ASP A 46 21.97 -12.40 2.60
C ASP A 46 22.70 -11.47 1.61
N GLU A 47 22.46 -11.60 0.31
CA GLU A 47 22.96 -10.67 -0.74
C GLU A 47 21.86 -10.23 -1.74
N PHE A 48 20.58 -10.45 -1.43
CA PHE A 48 19.50 -10.46 -2.45
C PHE A 48 18.45 -9.34 -2.40
N GLN A 49 18.29 -8.61 -1.29
CA GLN A 49 17.09 -7.78 -1.10
C GLN A 49 17.16 -6.36 -1.68
N LYS A 50 18.35 -5.76 -1.82
CA LYS A 50 18.46 -4.31 -2.15
C LYS A 50 18.43 -3.95 -3.64
N ASN A 51 18.63 -4.90 -4.56
CA ASN A 51 18.55 -4.64 -6.01
C ASN A 51 17.12 -4.75 -6.59
N ARG A 52 16.14 -5.17 -5.77
CA ARG A 52 14.80 -5.57 -6.22
C ARG A 52 13.87 -4.37 -6.52
N TYR A 53 13.99 -3.27 -5.75
CA TYR A 53 13.12 -2.10 -5.89
C TYR A 53 13.43 -1.21 -7.12
N ASN A 54 14.70 -1.08 -7.52
CA ASN A 54 15.08 -0.19 -8.64
C ASN A 54 14.74 -0.75 -10.04
N PHE A 55 14.49 -2.06 -10.16
CA PHE A 55 14.19 -2.68 -11.45
C PHE A 55 12.73 -2.45 -11.90
N GLN A 56 11.78 -2.33 -10.97
CA GLN A 56 10.37 -2.11 -11.28
C GLN A 56 10.09 -0.67 -11.76
N LEU A 57 10.84 0.32 -11.28
CA LEU A 57 10.80 1.70 -11.82
C LEU A 57 11.45 1.79 -13.22
N GLN A 58 12.53 1.05 -13.48
CA GLN A 58 13.25 1.12 -14.76
C GLN A 58 12.56 0.32 -15.90
N MET A 59 11.73 -0.68 -15.56
CA MET A 59 10.90 -1.44 -16.50
C MET A 59 9.79 -0.63 -17.19
N SER A 60 9.49 0.58 -16.70
CA SER A 60 8.52 1.48 -17.35
C SER A 60 9.11 2.25 -18.56
N ALA A 61 10.44 2.34 -18.67
CA ALA A 61 11.08 3.28 -19.59
C ALA A 61 11.70 2.64 -20.86
N ASP A 62 11.96 1.34 -20.90
CA ASP A 62 12.41 0.63 -22.11
C ASP A 62 11.55 -0.62 -22.35
N GLN A 63 10.78 -0.62 -23.45
CA GLN A 63 9.78 -1.62 -23.82
C GLN A 63 10.38 -3.01 -24.10
N THR A 64 10.74 -3.77 -23.06
CA THR A 64 10.73 -5.23 -23.15
C THR A 64 9.30 -5.69 -22.93
N ASN A 65 8.72 -6.40 -23.90
CA ASN A 65 7.36 -6.95 -23.81
C ASN A 65 7.32 -8.04 -22.74
N PHE A 66 7.22 -7.67 -21.47
CA PHE A 66 6.89 -8.60 -20.41
C PHE A 66 5.45 -9.06 -20.61
N VAL A 67 5.27 -10.36 -20.83
CA VAL A 67 3.96 -10.97 -20.98
C VAL A 67 3.53 -11.45 -19.61
N LYS A 68 2.40 -10.93 -19.10
CA LYS A 68 1.84 -11.34 -17.82
C LYS A 68 1.54 -12.84 -17.81
N ALA A 69 1.73 -13.52 -16.68
CA ALA A 69 1.57 -14.98 -16.60
C ALA A 69 0.10 -15.46 -16.74
N ASP A 70 -0.86 -14.54 -16.64
CA ASP A 70 -2.28 -14.77 -16.88
C ASP A 70 -2.67 -14.67 -18.37
N ASP A 71 -1.87 -14.02 -19.21
CA ASP A 71 -2.09 -13.88 -20.65
C ASP A 71 -1.55 -15.10 -21.44
N GLY A 72 -2.33 -16.17 -21.40
CA GLY A 72 -1.99 -17.42 -22.09
C GLY A 72 -1.84 -17.30 -23.61
N GLU A 73 -2.51 -16.34 -24.27
CA GLU A 73 -2.39 -16.15 -25.72
C GLU A 73 -1.03 -15.53 -26.08
N ALA A 74 -0.64 -14.48 -25.36
CA ALA A 74 0.66 -13.85 -25.56
C ALA A 74 1.83 -14.79 -25.20
N LEU A 75 1.70 -15.60 -24.14
CA LEU A 75 2.69 -16.63 -23.81
C LEU A 75 2.79 -17.72 -24.88
N GLN A 76 1.68 -18.09 -25.50
CA GLN A 76 1.66 -19.06 -26.59
C GLN A 76 2.36 -18.50 -27.85
N GLU A 77 2.17 -17.22 -28.16
CA GLU A 77 2.89 -16.54 -29.25
C GLU A 77 4.39 -16.49 -28.98
N LEU A 78 4.77 -16.13 -27.75
CA LEU A 78 6.16 -16.11 -27.30
C LEU A 78 6.80 -17.51 -27.39
N PHE A 79 6.12 -18.55 -26.92
CA PHE A 79 6.62 -19.92 -27.07
C PHE A 79 6.81 -20.29 -28.55
N SER A 80 5.86 -19.93 -29.40
CA SER A 80 5.87 -20.26 -30.83
C SER A 80 7.01 -19.57 -31.59
N SER A 81 7.51 -18.42 -31.13
CA SER A 81 8.64 -17.75 -31.77
C SER A 81 9.99 -18.42 -31.48
N TYR A 82 10.10 -19.19 -30.40
CA TYR A 82 11.35 -19.78 -29.93
C TYR A 82 11.36 -21.31 -29.89
N CYS A 83 10.23 -21.98 -30.13
CA CYS A 83 10.18 -23.43 -30.18
C CYS A 83 10.89 -24.00 -31.43
N ASP A 84 11.34 -25.25 -31.33
CA ASP A 84 11.92 -25.97 -32.45
C ASP A 84 10.84 -26.40 -33.46
N LYS A 85 11.28 -27.04 -34.56
CA LYS A 85 10.41 -27.54 -35.63
C LYS A 85 9.37 -28.59 -35.18
N ASP A 86 9.57 -29.20 -34.01
CA ASP A 86 8.66 -30.19 -33.43
C ASP A 86 7.64 -29.51 -32.49
N GLY A 87 7.72 -28.19 -32.31
CA GLY A 87 6.87 -27.43 -31.40
C GLY A 87 7.29 -27.59 -29.94
N LEU A 88 8.58 -27.85 -29.69
CA LEU A 88 9.12 -28.11 -28.36
C LEU A 88 10.28 -27.17 -28.04
N MET A 89 10.56 -26.93 -26.76
CA MET A 89 11.62 -26.04 -26.31
C MET A 89 12.61 -26.76 -25.37
N THR A 90 13.90 -26.49 -25.51
CA THR A 90 14.95 -27.02 -24.61
C THR A 90 15.22 -26.06 -23.47
N LYS A 91 15.81 -26.56 -22.37
CA LYS A 91 16.24 -25.72 -21.24
C LYS A 91 17.19 -24.60 -21.66
N ASN A 92 18.13 -24.92 -22.56
CA ASN A 92 19.11 -23.94 -23.04
C ASN A 92 18.43 -22.85 -23.87
N THR A 93 17.48 -23.20 -24.74
CA THR A 93 16.70 -22.21 -25.50
C THR A 93 15.91 -21.29 -24.57
N LEU A 94 15.22 -21.85 -23.58
CA LEU A 94 14.47 -21.08 -22.59
C LEU A 94 15.38 -20.09 -21.84
N LYS A 95 16.55 -20.56 -21.42
CA LYS A 95 17.55 -19.76 -20.70
C LYS A 95 18.21 -18.66 -21.54
N THR A 96 18.51 -18.92 -22.82
CA THR A 96 19.35 -18.00 -23.62
C THR A 96 18.59 -17.12 -24.60
N GLU A 97 17.39 -17.54 -25.04
CA GLU A 97 16.66 -16.86 -26.11
C GLU A 97 15.44 -16.08 -25.61
N ILE A 98 14.89 -16.41 -24.45
CA ILE A 98 13.81 -15.65 -23.83
C ILE A 98 14.40 -14.51 -23.01
N SER A 99 14.31 -13.28 -23.54
CA SER A 99 14.98 -12.10 -22.97
C SER A 99 14.69 -11.89 -21.50
N VAL A 100 13.41 -11.99 -21.09
CA VAL A 100 12.99 -11.79 -19.70
C VAL A 100 13.67 -12.77 -18.74
N ILE A 101 13.61 -14.07 -19.02
CA ILE A 101 14.23 -15.11 -18.17
C ILE A 101 15.76 -14.95 -18.15
N LYS A 102 16.35 -14.61 -19.30
CA LYS A 102 17.79 -14.36 -19.39
C LYS A 102 18.21 -13.15 -18.56
N GLU A 103 17.43 -12.06 -18.61
CA GLU A 103 17.68 -10.85 -17.83
C GLU A 103 17.57 -11.14 -16.34
N LEU A 104 16.52 -11.84 -15.89
CA LEU A 104 16.37 -12.27 -14.50
C LEU A 104 17.57 -13.13 -14.02
N LEU A 105 18.07 -14.04 -14.86
CA LEU A 105 19.25 -14.85 -14.54
C LEU A 105 20.57 -14.05 -14.58
N ASP A 106 20.70 -13.07 -15.48
CA ASP A 106 21.90 -12.25 -15.65
C ASP A 106 22.04 -11.20 -14.53
N VAL A 107 20.91 -10.62 -14.08
CA VAL A 107 20.83 -9.69 -12.94
C VAL A 107 20.91 -10.43 -11.60
N GLY A 108 20.48 -11.69 -11.60
CA GLY A 108 20.51 -12.57 -10.44
C GLY A 108 19.17 -12.68 -9.72
N ASP A 109 18.15 -11.92 -10.12
CA ASP A 109 16.81 -11.94 -9.54
C ASP A 109 16.15 -13.33 -9.59
N LEU A 110 16.51 -14.15 -10.58
CA LEU A 110 16.19 -15.58 -10.59
C LEU A 110 17.50 -16.36 -10.46
N LEU A 111 17.66 -17.16 -9.40
CA LEU A 111 18.86 -17.97 -9.25
C LEU A 111 18.88 -19.12 -10.26
N GLU A 112 20.08 -19.49 -10.70
CA GLU A 112 20.27 -20.67 -11.56
C GLU A 112 19.70 -21.94 -10.91
N GLU A 113 19.80 -22.06 -9.59
CA GLU A 113 19.27 -23.19 -8.83
C GLU A 113 17.74 -23.21 -8.82
N GLU A 114 17.09 -22.06 -8.61
CA GLU A 114 15.63 -21.91 -8.66
C GLU A 114 15.09 -22.20 -10.05
N PHE A 115 15.70 -21.61 -11.08
CA PHE A 115 15.35 -21.92 -12.47
C PHE A 115 15.54 -23.41 -12.79
N ASN A 116 16.56 -24.06 -12.21
CA ASN A 116 16.76 -25.49 -12.38
C ASN A 116 15.65 -26.30 -11.70
N ASP A 117 15.22 -25.90 -10.50
CA ASP A 117 14.17 -26.59 -9.74
C ASP A 117 12.80 -26.43 -10.41
N ILE A 118 12.45 -25.21 -10.85
CA ILE A 118 11.25 -24.92 -11.65
C ILE A 118 11.28 -25.75 -12.94
N TRP A 119 12.43 -25.77 -13.63
CA TRP A 119 12.61 -26.61 -14.81
C TRP A 119 12.38 -28.09 -14.48
N GLU A 120 12.95 -28.66 -13.42
CA GLU A 120 12.75 -30.08 -13.11
C GLU A 120 11.32 -30.42 -12.66
N ALA A 121 10.63 -29.47 -12.02
CA ALA A 121 9.24 -29.63 -11.60
C ALA A 121 8.25 -29.65 -12.77
N ALA A 122 8.51 -28.85 -13.81
CA ALA A 122 7.62 -28.77 -14.96
C ALA A 122 7.51 -30.12 -15.72
N PRO A 123 6.34 -30.50 -16.24
CA PRO A 123 6.20 -31.71 -17.05
C PRO A 123 7.15 -31.71 -18.24
N LYS A 124 7.77 -32.86 -18.54
CA LYS A 124 8.67 -33.02 -19.69
C LYS A 124 7.95 -33.79 -20.79
N PHE A 125 8.13 -33.33 -22.03
CA PHE A 125 7.58 -34.03 -23.17
C PHE A 125 8.24 -35.42 -23.28
N PRO A 126 7.46 -36.51 -23.38
CA PRO A 126 7.98 -37.88 -23.36
C PRO A 126 8.60 -38.25 -24.72
N ASP A 127 9.72 -37.60 -25.08
CA ASP A 127 10.48 -38.00 -26.25
C ASP A 127 11.47 -39.12 -25.90
N ILE A 128 11.07 -40.34 -26.24
CA ILE A 128 11.82 -41.57 -25.97
C ILE A 128 13.19 -41.58 -26.68
N ASN A 129 13.39 -40.75 -27.71
CA ASN A 129 14.60 -40.78 -28.54
C ASN A 129 15.47 -39.52 -28.43
N ALA A 130 15.06 -38.49 -27.69
CA ALA A 130 15.87 -37.28 -27.53
C ALA A 130 16.93 -37.48 -26.44
N GLU A 131 18.15 -37.03 -26.72
CA GLU A 131 19.23 -36.97 -25.72
C GLU A 131 19.00 -35.82 -24.73
N GLU A 132 18.18 -34.83 -25.10
CA GLU A 132 17.87 -33.65 -24.31
C GLU A 132 16.39 -33.62 -23.94
N GLN A 133 16.10 -33.20 -22.71
CA GLN A 133 14.75 -32.98 -22.24
C GLN A 133 14.14 -31.75 -22.93
N ARG A 134 12.87 -31.86 -23.33
CA ARG A 134 12.12 -30.77 -23.97
C ARG A 134 10.76 -30.58 -23.31
N ILE A 135 10.21 -29.38 -23.41
CA ILE A 135 8.89 -29.00 -22.90
C ILE A 135 7.96 -28.58 -24.05
N ASP A 136 6.66 -28.76 -23.88
CA ASP A 136 5.61 -28.22 -24.74
C ASP A 136 5.10 -26.86 -24.21
N VAL A 137 4.12 -26.28 -24.92
CA VAL A 137 3.56 -24.96 -24.58
C VAL A 137 2.93 -24.92 -23.18
N ASP A 138 2.21 -25.97 -22.78
CA ASP A 138 1.55 -26.03 -21.47
C ASP A 138 2.59 -26.03 -20.34
N SER A 139 3.67 -26.79 -20.53
CA SER A 139 4.78 -26.85 -19.58
C SER A 139 5.58 -25.54 -19.54
N PHE A 140 5.68 -24.81 -20.66
CA PHE A 140 6.28 -23.48 -20.70
C PHE A 140 5.45 -22.44 -19.92
N ILE A 141 4.13 -22.44 -20.09
CA ILE A 141 3.23 -21.55 -19.33
C ILE A 141 3.35 -21.84 -17.83
N GLN A 142 3.44 -23.11 -17.43
CA GLN A 142 3.65 -23.46 -16.03
C GLN A 142 4.97 -22.90 -15.49
N ILE A 143 6.07 -23.03 -16.24
CA ILE A 143 7.36 -22.46 -15.82
C ILE A 143 7.26 -20.93 -15.68
N TYR A 144 6.57 -20.26 -16.60
CA TYR A 144 6.38 -18.81 -16.52
C TYR A 144 5.60 -18.40 -15.28
N ARG A 145 4.54 -19.14 -14.92
CA ARG A 145 3.78 -18.91 -13.69
C ARG A 145 4.59 -19.20 -12.43
N ASP A 146 5.30 -20.32 -12.40
CA ASP A 146 6.15 -20.67 -11.25
C ASP A 146 7.26 -19.63 -11.04
N ILE A 147 7.73 -18.96 -12.11
CA ILE A 147 8.65 -17.82 -12.01
C ILE A 147 7.91 -16.58 -11.49
N ASP A 148 6.75 -16.25 -12.06
CA ASP A 148 5.93 -15.08 -11.65
C ASP A 148 5.53 -15.17 -10.16
N ASP A 149 5.08 -16.34 -9.70
CA ASP A 149 4.70 -16.64 -8.32
C ASP A 149 5.85 -16.37 -7.33
N ILE A 150 7.12 -16.61 -7.72
CA ILE A 150 8.30 -16.31 -6.88
C ILE A 150 8.45 -14.80 -6.67
N PHE A 151 8.03 -13.99 -7.64
CA PHE A 151 8.09 -12.53 -7.53
C PHE A 151 6.84 -11.94 -6.89
N GLU A 152 5.67 -12.58 -7.03
CA GLU A 152 4.44 -12.16 -6.34
C GLU A 152 4.47 -12.46 -4.83
N GLU A 153 5.19 -13.49 -4.37
CA GLU A 153 5.25 -13.83 -2.92
C GLU A 153 6.09 -12.84 -2.09
N ASP A 154 7.01 -12.08 -2.70
CA ASP A 154 7.97 -11.23 -1.97
C ASP A 154 7.56 -9.74 -1.87
N GLU A 155 6.48 -9.28 -2.53
CA GLU A 155 5.96 -7.91 -2.38
C GLU A 155 5.16 -7.69 -1.08
N GLU A 156 4.92 -8.74 -0.27
CA GLU A 156 4.06 -8.68 0.93
C GLU A 156 4.76 -8.94 2.28
N ASP A 157 6.08 -9.19 2.30
CA ASP A 157 6.78 -9.74 3.48
C ASP A 157 8.11 -9.01 3.86
N ASP A 158 8.15 -7.68 3.81
CA ASP A 158 9.28 -6.89 4.36
C ASP A 158 9.32 -6.77 5.91
N ASP A 159 8.60 -7.62 6.66
CA ASP A 159 8.50 -7.49 8.13
C ASP A 159 8.52 -8.79 8.96
N VAL A 160 9.06 -9.90 8.44
CA VAL A 160 9.19 -11.12 9.24
C VAL A 160 10.56 -11.79 9.13
N VAL A 161 11.50 -11.26 9.91
CA VAL A 161 12.71 -12.02 10.29
C VAL A 161 12.28 -13.32 10.93
N ALA A 162 12.66 -14.45 10.33
CA ALA A 162 12.35 -15.78 10.81
C ALA A 162 13.03 -16.05 12.17
N GLU A 163 12.36 -15.74 13.28
CA GLU A 163 12.87 -16.05 14.61
C GLU A 163 12.78 -17.55 14.93
N THR A 164 13.95 -18.20 14.88
CA THR A 164 14.23 -19.38 15.67
C THR A 164 14.54 -18.98 17.11
N ASN A 165 13.51 -19.00 17.97
CA ASN A 165 13.54 -18.94 19.44
C ASN A 165 14.93 -19.09 20.11
N VAL A 166 15.57 -17.97 20.49
CA VAL A 166 16.45 -17.87 21.66
C VAL A 166 16.39 -16.43 22.20
N ASP A 167 15.81 -16.25 23.40
CA ASP A 167 15.86 -15.01 24.18
C ASP A 167 17.30 -14.44 24.26
N ASN A 168 17.56 -13.31 23.61
CA ASN A 168 18.65 -12.39 23.90
C ASN A 168 18.29 -10.97 23.40
N ASP A 169 18.70 -9.96 24.17
CA ASP A 169 18.58 -8.53 23.89
C ASP A 169 18.68 -8.18 22.39
N VAL A 170 17.68 -7.45 21.89
CA VAL A 170 17.72 -6.76 20.59
C VAL A 170 18.78 -5.66 20.68
N GLN A 171 20.01 -6.00 20.30
CA GLN A 171 20.86 -5.07 19.57
C GLN A 171 20.51 -5.30 18.10
N GLU A 172 19.92 -4.29 17.44
CA GLU A 172 19.88 -4.26 15.99
C GLU A 172 21.31 -4.49 15.47
N ASP A 173 21.46 -5.47 14.58
CA ASP A 173 22.76 -5.96 14.12
C ASP A 173 23.40 -4.92 13.17
N GLU A 174 23.95 -3.82 13.71
CA GLU A 174 24.80 -2.83 13.01
C GLU A 174 25.93 -3.49 12.18
N ASN A 175 26.24 -4.76 12.46
CA ASN A 175 27.24 -5.55 11.77
C ASN A 175 26.83 -5.94 10.33
N ASP A 176 25.54 -6.00 10.00
CA ASP A 176 25.12 -6.44 8.66
C ASP A 176 25.26 -5.33 7.62
N ASP A 177 24.91 -4.09 7.99
CA ASP A 177 25.06 -2.91 7.11
C ASP A 177 26.54 -2.64 6.77
N GLU A 178 27.43 -2.75 7.76
CA GLU A 178 28.88 -2.60 7.52
C GLU A 178 29.41 -3.68 6.56
N ALA A 179 28.92 -4.91 6.68
CA ALA A 179 29.33 -6.02 5.81
C ALA A 179 28.85 -5.83 4.36
N GLN A 180 27.67 -5.24 4.16
CA GLN A 180 27.16 -4.91 2.82
C GLN A 180 27.99 -3.79 2.18
N LEU A 181 28.28 -2.71 2.92
CA LEU A 181 29.12 -1.61 2.44
C LEU A 181 30.54 -2.07 2.09
N GLU A 182 31.11 -3.01 2.85
CA GLU A 182 32.39 -3.63 2.48
C GLU A 182 32.35 -4.42 1.17
N ARG A 183 31.23 -5.07 0.84
CA ARG A 183 31.07 -5.78 -0.45
C ARG A 183 31.00 -4.77 -1.58
N THR A 184 30.21 -3.71 -1.42
CA THR A 184 30.12 -2.62 -2.39
C THR A 184 31.48 -1.96 -2.61
N PHE A 185 32.23 -1.67 -1.54
CA PHE A 185 33.58 -1.15 -1.63
C PHE A 185 34.49 -2.02 -2.52
N LYS A 186 34.40 -3.35 -2.38
CA LYS A 186 35.18 -4.29 -3.21
C LYS A 186 34.80 -4.22 -4.69
N THR A 187 33.57 -3.85 -5.04
CA THR A 187 33.13 -3.70 -6.44
C THR A 187 33.65 -2.43 -7.10
N ILE A 188 33.76 -1.33 -6.34
CA ILE A 188 34.13 -0.01 -6.87
C ILE A 188 35.62 0.34 -6.68
N CYS A 189 36.34 -0.36 -5.79
CA CYS A 189 37.75 -0.08 -5.54
C CYS A 189 38.66 -0.55 -6.68
N ASN A 190 39.79 0.14 -6.84
CA ASN A 190 40.84 -0.25 -7.77
C ASN A 190 41.67 -1.43 -7.23
N ASN A 191 42.66 -1.90 -8.01
CA ASN A 191 43.54 -3.01 -7.61
C ASN A 191 44.37 -2.76 -6.34
N ASP A 192 44.50 -1.50 -5.91
CA ASP A 192 45.20 -1.11 -4.70
C ASP A 192 44.27 -1.07 -3.47
N GLY A 193 42.98 -1.40 -3.64
CA GLY A 193 41.97 -1.34 -2.59
C GLY A 193 41.60 0.09 -2.21
N LEU A 194 41.59 1.00 -3.19
CA LEU A 194 41.26 2.42 -3.00
C LEU A 194 40.20 2.88 -4.00
N VAL A 195 39.34 3.82 -3.58
CA VAL A 195 38.24 4.38 -4.40
C VAL A 195 38.56 5.84 -4.77
N SER A 196 38.42 6.17 -6.05
CA SER A 196 38.56 7.55 -6.55
C SER A 196 37.23 8.29 -6.52
N LYS A 197 37.30 9.64 -6.55
CA LYS A 197 36.10 10.49 -6.65
C LYS A 197 35.25 10.10 -7.85
N ASP A 198 35.87 9.92 -9.01
CA ASP A 198 35.18 9.53 -10.23
C ASP A 198 34.55 8.13 -10.12
N ALA A 199 35.21 7.18 -9.44
CA ALA A 199 34.64 5.85 -9.22
C ALA A 199 33.42 5.92 -8.30
N LEU A 200 33.47 6.74 -7.25
CA LEU A 200 32.35 6.95 -6.33
C LEU A 200 31.18 7.69 -7.01
N MET A 201 31.44 8.69 -7.87
CA MET A 201 30.40 9.37 -8.65
C MET A 201 29.71 8.47 -9.68
N ASN A 202 30.37 7.40 -10.13
CA ASN A 202 29.80 6.43 -11.07
C ASN A 202 29.17 5.22 -10.36
N TRP A 203 29.22 5.18 -9.03
CA TRP A 203 28.45 4.19 -8.27
C TRP A 203 26.97 4.53 -8.41
N SER A 204 26.14 3.52 -8.71
CA SER A 204 24.74 3.68 -9.10
C SER A 204 23.95 4.53 -8.10
N GLU A 205 24.12 4.28 -6.80
CA GLU A 205 23.41 4.98 -5.73
C GLU A 205 23.73 6.49 -5.70
N ILE A 206 25.01 6.87 -5.74
CA ILE A 206 25.41 8.28 -5.79
C ILE A 206 25.00 8.95 -7.09
N LYS A 207 25.07 8.21 -8.20
CA LYS A 207 24.71 8.73 -9.51
C LYS A 207 23.20 9.04 -9.57
N GLU A 208 22.37 8.18 -9.01
CA GLU A 208 20.92 8.36 -8.90
C GLU A 208 20.59 9.58 -8.05
N LEU A 209 21.17 9.71 -6.85
CA LEU A 209 21.00 10.89 -5.99
C LEU A 209 21.40 12.22 -6.69
N LEU A 210 22.44 12.19 -7.52
CA LEU A 210 22.87 13.36 -8.33
C LEU A 210 21.94 13.63 -9.52
N ASP A 211 21.47 12.58 -10.21
CA ASP A 211 20.60 12.69 -11.38
C ASP A 211 19.19 13.17 -10.99
N ASP A 212 18.68 12.74 -9.83
CA ASP A 212 17.37 13.12 -9.27
C ASP A 212 17.41 14.43 -8.47
N ASN A 213 18.60 15.06 -8.38
CA ASN A 213 18.83 16.32 -7.68
C ASN A 213 18.49 16.26 -6.17
N GLU A 214 18.58 15.07 -5.57
CA GLU A 214 18.48 14.83 -4.12
C GLU A 214 19.80 15.10 -3.40
N LEU A 215 20.92 14.98 -4.11
CA LEU A 215 22.26 15.37 -3.65
C LEU A 215 22.88 16.37 -4.61
N GLY A 216 23.20 17.58 -4.15
CA GLY A 216 23.87 18.59 -4.97
C GLY A 216 25.31 18.19 -5.33
N GLN A 217 25.79 18.55 -6.52
CA GLN A 217 27.19 18.30 -6.90
C GLN A 217 28.19 19.00 -5.96
N ASP A 218 27.82 20.15 -5.42
CA ASP A 218 28.59 20.89 -4.42
C ASP A 218 28.55 20.24 -3.03
N GLU A 219 27.41 19.64 -2.65
CA GLU A 219 27.26 18.86 -1.42
C GLU A 219 28.11 17.59 -1.47
N PHE A 220 28.03 16.84 -2.58
CA PHE A 220 28.89 15.69 -2.83
C PHE A 220 30.37 16.06 -2.77
N ASP A 221 30.75 17.19 -3.39
CA ASP A 221 32.13 17.68 -3.38
C ASP A 221 32.61 18.02 -1.96
N ASP A 222 31.76 18.66 -1.15
CA ASP A 222 32.06 18.99 0.24
C ASP A 222 32.20 17.74 1.12
N MET A 223 31.28 16.78 0.99
CA MET A 223 31.36 15.47 1.65
C MET A 223 32.63 14.73 1.26
N TRP A 224 32.97 14.70 -0.03
CA TRP A 224 34.19 14.08 -0.51
C TRP A 224 35.44 14.74 0.10
N GLN A 225 35.49 16.06 0.22
CA GLN A 225 36.63 16.76 0.83
C GLN A 225 36.75 16.51 2.34
N LYS A 226 35.61 16.36 3.05
CA LYS A 226 35.57 16.07 4.49
C LYS A 226 35.94 14.63 4.83
N THR A 227 35.71 13.70 3.91
CA THR A 227 35.97 12.27 4.10
C THR A 227 37.45 11.97 4.25
N PRO A 228 37.88 11.21 5.29
CA PRO A 228 39.27 10.81 5.48
C PRO A 228 39.87 10.12 4.25
N LYS A 229 41.03 10.58 3.77
CA LYS A 229 41.76 9.98 2.65
C LYS A 229 42.86 9.05 3.13
N SER A 230 43.17 8.04 2.32
CA SER A 230 44.24 7.09 2.64
C SER A 230 45.61 7.81 2.69
N PRO A 231 46.50 7.49 3.64
CA PRO A 231 47.75 8.22 3.84
C PRO A 231 48.62 8.32 2.58
N GLY A 232 48.74 9.54 2.03
CA GLY A 232 49.56 9.82 0.86
C GLY A 232 48.83 9.68 -0.49
N SER A 233 47.50 9.59 -0.48
CA SER A 233 46.64 9.55 -1.66
C SER A 233 45.44 10.51 -1.48
N ASP A 234 44.84 10.96 -2.59
CA ASP A 234 43.53 11.64 -2.59
C ASP A 234 42.35 10.65 -2.67
N LEU A 235 42.66 9.35 -2.67
CA LEU A 235 41.69 8.25 -2.71
C LEU A 235 41.28 7.84 -1.29
N ILE A 236 40.08 7.28 -1.16
CA ILE A 236 39.58 6.74 0.12
C ILE A 236 39.86 5.23 0.18
N ASP A 237 40.24 4.74 1.36
CA ASP A 237 40.27 3.32 1.70
C ASP A 237 38.90 2.90 2.28
N VAL A 238 38.79 1.67 2.78
CA VAL A 238 37.53 1.13 3.31
C VAL A 238 36.97 1.98 4.44
N ASP A 239 37.84 2.43 5.36
CA ASP A 239 37.44 3.29 6.48
C ASP A 239 36.91 4.65 5.98
N GLY A 240 37.57 5.22 4.96
CA GLY A 240 37.08 6.43 4.30
C GLY A 240 35.74 6.23 3.59
N PHE A 241 35.51 5.07 2.97
CA PHE A 241 34.23 4.75 2.32
C PHE A 241 33.09 4.57 3.31
N LEU A 242 33.30 3.86 4.42
CA LEU A 242 32.30 3.73 5.48
C LEU A 242 31.98 5.09 6.09
N SER A 243 33.00 5.92 6.34
CA SER A 243 32.80 7.30 6.84
C SER A 243 32.07 8.20 5.85
N PHE A 244 32.16 7.95 4.54
CA PHE A 244 31.39 8.68 3.53
C PHE A 244 29.91 8.31 3.59
N ASN A 245 29.59 7.01 3.71
CA ASN A 245 28.20 6.53 3.82
C ASN A 245 27.52 7.04 5.08
N VAL A 246 28.20 7.01 6.24
CA VAL A 246 27.66 7.61 7.48
C VAL A 246 27.33 9.10 7.30
N ALA A 247 28.15 9.84 6.56
CA ALA A 247 27.89 11.25 6.27
C ALA A 247 26.74 11.44 5.26
N LEU A 248 26.52 10.46 4.37
CA LEU A 248 25.41 10.43 3.42
C LEU A 248 24.10 10.17 4.17
N ASP A 249 24.06 9.15 5.02
CA ASP A 249 22.89 8.83 5.85
C ASP A 249 22.49 10.01 6.75
N SER A 250 23.48 10.70 7.33
CA SER A 250 23.24 11.91 8.14
C SER A 250 22.62 13.08 7.35
N LEU A 251 22.68 13.06 6.02
CA LEU A 251 22.06 14.07 5.15
C LEU A 251 20.56 13.80 4.97
N PHE A 252 20.17 12.53 5.05
CA PHE A 252 18.80 12.04 4.82
C PHE A 252 18.09 11.62 6.11
N GLU A 253 18.80 11.50 7.22
CA GLU A 253 18.18 11.37 8.54
C GLU A 253 17.37 12.65 8.75
N VAL A 254 16.07 12.56 8.46
CA VAL A 254 15.09 13.64 8.63
C VAL A 254 15.19 14.03 10.08
N VAL A 255 15.95 15.09 10.32
CA VAL A 255 16.04 15.58 11.66
C VAL A 255 14.66 16.16 11.93
N ASP A 256 13.92 15.49 12.81
CA ASP A 256 12.74 16.01 13.51
C ASP A 256 13.16 17.22 14.37
N PHE A 257 13.79 18.21 13.74
CA PHE A 257 14.14 19.49 14.33
C PHE A 257 12.94 20.40 14.18
N GLU A 258 12.06 20.29 15.17
CA GLU A 258 11.65 21.49 15.88
C GLU A 258 12.91 22.32 16.21
N ASP A 259 13.17 23.33 15.38
CA ASP A 259 13.96 24.51 15.69
C ASP A 259 15.44 24.26 16.04
N GLU A 260 16.33 24.16 15.04
CA GLU A 260 17.64 24.84 15.09
C GLU A 260 18.36 24.90 13.73
N SER A 261 18.71 26.11 13.33
CA SER A 261 19.33 26.52 12.07
C SER A 261 20.71 25.90 11.79
N ILE A 262 20.90 25.31 10.61
CA ILE A 262 22.22 25.08 9.98
C ILE A 262 22.31 25.86 8.65
N PRO A 263 23.45 26.48 8.30
CA PRO A 263 23.54 27.39 7.16
C PRO A 263 24.28 26.79 5.94
N ALA A 264 23.64 26.79 4.77
CA ALA A 264 24.31 26.92 3.47
C ALA A 264 23.35 27.52 2.43
N LYS A 265 23.78 28.64 1.82
CA LYS A 265 22.98 29.46 0.92
C LYS A 265 22.90 28.83 -0.48
N GLN A 266 21.89 28.02 -0.73
CA GLN A 266 21.10 28.28 -1.92
C GLN A 266 20.20 29.47 -1.58
N GLU A 267 20.06 30.45 -2.47
CA GLU A 267 19.05 31.49 -2.29
C GLU A 267 17.68 30.81 -2.42
N GLN A 268 17.24 30.16 -1.35
CA GLN A 268 15.88 29.67 -1.21
C GLN A 268 15.01 30.90 -1.45
N ILE A 269 14.33 30.89 -2.59
CA ILE A 269 13.34 31.90 -2.91
C ILE A 269 12.30 31.73 -1.80
N PRO A 270 12.11 32.72 -0.92
CA PRO A 270 11.15 32.59 0.17
C PRO A 270 9.78 32.33 -0.45
N MET A 271 9.28 31.10 -0.25
CA MET A 271 7.97 30.70 -0.70
C MET A 271 6.93 31.30 0.25
N PHE A 272 5.84 31.75 -0.33
CA PHE A 272 4.71 32.32 0.37
C PHE A 272 3.58 31.29 0.45
N TYR A 273 3.28 30.86 1.67
CA TYR A 273 2.19 29.93 1.99
C TYR A 273 1.16 30.67 2.82
N ALA A 274 -0.11 30.59 2.42
CA ALA A 274 -1.20 31.03 3.26
C ALA A 274 -2.54 30.51 2.75
N ASP A 275 -3.16 29.69 3.58
CA ASP A 275 -4.47 29.10 3.37
C ASP A 275 -5.53 30.18 3.05
N ASP A 276 -6.32 29.96 1.98
CA ASP A 276 -7.49 30.78 1.62
C ASP A 276 -7.22 32.28 1.41
N LEU A 277 -6.04 32.66 0.92
CA LEU A 277 -5.81 34.05 0.56
C LEU A 277 -6.48 34.45 -0.75
N PRO A 278 -7.12 35.63 -0.80
CA PRO A 278 -7.66 36.13 -2.06
C PRO A 278 -6.52 36.44 -3.05
N PRO A 279 -6.74 36.25 -4.37
CA PRO A 279 -5.70 36.32 -5.39
C PRO A 279 -4.93 37.65 -5.40
N GLY A 280 -5.59 38.77 -5.07
CA GLY A 280 -4.93 40.08 -4.98
C GLY A 280 -3.86 40.18 -3.89
N VAL A 281 -3.98 39.39 -2.80
CA VAL A 281 -2.96 39.35 -1.74
C VAL A 281 -1.76 38.52 -2.19
N ILE A 282 -2.01 37.37 -2.82
CA ILE A 282 -0.96 36.52 -3.39
C ILE A 282 -0.18 37.32 -4.46
N PHE A 283 -0.89 37.98 -5.38
CA PHE A 283 -0.31 38.86 -6.38
C PHE A 283 0.60 39.93 -5.77
N ALA A 284 0.12 40.65 -4.75
CA ALA A 284 0.87 41.72 -4.13
C ALA A 284 2.17 41.24 -3.47
N GLU A 285 2.22 39.98 -3.03
CA GLU A 285 3.39 39.39 -2.39
C GLU A 285 4.41 38.84 -3.39
N ILE A 286 3.95 38.20 -4.47
CA ILE A 286 4.85 37.56 -5.45
C ILE A 286 5.28 38.50 -6.59
N ALA A 287 4.53 39.58 -6.84
CA ALA A 287 4.82 40.53 -7.91
C ALA A 287 6.19 41.19 -7.76
N ASN A 288 6.83 41.43 -8.90
CA ASN A 288 8.10 42.15 -8.94
C ASN A 288 7.92 43.66 -8.68
N ASP A 289 9.04 44.41 -8.70
CA ASP A 289 9.05 45.86 -8.45
C ASP A 289 8.14 46.68 -9.37
N ASN A 290 7.75 46.15 -10.53
CA ASN A 290 6.85 46.80 -11.47
C ASN A 290 5.38 46.40 -11.27
N THR A 291 5.05 45.72 -10.17
CA THR A 291 3.71 45.17 -9.90
C THR A 291 3.24 44.27 -11.04
N LEU A 292 4.13 43.37 -11.49
CA LEU A 292 3.87 42.38 -12.54
C LEU A 292 4.36 41.00 -12.08
N VAL A 293 3.73 39.93 -12.55
CA VAL A 293 4.06 38.54 -12.22
C VAL A 293 4.44 37.79 -13.50
N GLY A 294 5.70 37.35 -13.59
CA GLY A 294 6.15 36.42 -14.64
C GLY A 294 6.10 34.95 -14.19
N MET A 295 6.39 34.02 -15.10
CA MET A 295 6.44 32.58 -14.78
C MET A 295 7.45 32.24 -13.66
N GLU A 296 8.56 32.97 -13.60
CA GLU A 296 9.56 32.81 -12.52
C GLU A 296 9.06 33.33 -11.17
N ASP A 297 8.17 34.33 -11.16
CA ASP A 297 7.59 34.86 -9.94
C ASP A 297 6.55 33.89 -9.35
N LEU A 298 5.87 33.09 -10.20
CA LEU A 298 4.94 32.05 -9.75
C LEU A 298 5.59 30.97 -8.89
N LYS A 299 6.91 30.76 -9.01
CA LYS A 299 7.67 29.84 -8.14
C LYS A 299 7.68 30.27 -6.66
N LYS A 300 7.33 31.53 -6.37
CA LYS A 300 7.19 32.05 -5.01
C LYS A 300 5.86 31.67 -4.36
N TRP A 301 4.86 31.25 -5.14
CA TRP A 301 3.55 30.87 -4.64
C TRP A 301 3.59 29.42 -4.15
N GLY A 302 3.59 29.23 -2.83
CA GLY A 302 3.75 27.94 -2.16
C GLY A 302 2.72 26.91 -2.61
N ASP A 303 1.43 27.22 -2.49
CA ASP A 303 0.34 26.29 -2.83
C ASP A 303 0.42 25.81 -4.29
N LEU A 304 0.82 26.70 -5.21
CA LEU A 304 1.06 26.31 -6.61
C LEU A 304 2.24 25.35 -6.77
N GLN A 305 3.31 25.53 -5.98
CA GLN A 305 4.43 24.58 -6.01
C GLN A 305 4.05 23.23 -5.41
N ASP A 306 3.15 23.19 -4.44
CA ASP A 306 2.65 21.96 -3.86
C ASP A 306 1.76 21.21 -4.87
N MET A 307 0.81 21.89 -5.53
CA MET A 307 0.01 21.31 -6.62
C MET A 307 0.88 20.73 -7.76
N LEU A 308 1.97 21.40 -8.12
CA LEU A 308 2.91 20.90 -9.14
C LEU A 308 3.71 19.67 -8.66
N ARG A 309 4.01 19.59 -7.37
CA ARG A 309 4.80 18.51 -6.76
C ARG A 309 3.95 17.26 -6.53
N GLU A 310 2.72 17.45 -6.09
CA GLU A 310 1.73 16.39 -5.84
C GLU A 310 1.17 15.83 -7.15
N GLY A 311 1.33 16.57 -8.26
CA GLY A 311 0.89 16.15 -9.59
C GLY A 311 -0.55 16.53 -9.91
N ASP A 312 -1.21 17.27 -9.03
CA ASP A 312 -2.56 17.83 -9.21
C ASP A 312 -2.62 18.82 -10.38
N LEU A 313 -1.50 19.49 -10.67
CA LEU A 313 -1.33 20.36 -11.83
C LEU A 313 -0.04 19.99 -12.56
N LEU A 314 -0.10 19.72 -13.86
CA LEU A 314 1.12 19.43 -14.62
C LEU A 314 1.83 20.75 -15.02
N PRO A 315 3.18 20.78 -15.04
CA PRO A 315 3.93 21.98 -15.45
C PRO A 315 3.54 22.52 -16.84
N LEU A 316 3.19 21.63 -17.76
CA LEU A 316 2.74 21.98 -19.11
C LEU A 316 1.34 22.60 -19.11
N GLU A 317 0.45 22.18 -18.22
CA GLU A 317 -0.89 22.74 -18.06
C GLU A 317 -0.81 24.16 -17.52
N LEU A 318 -0.03 24.38 -16.47
CA LEU A 318 0.26 25.71 -15.94
C LEU A 318 0.84 26.64 -17.02
N GLN A 319 1.81 26.15 -17.80
CA GLN A 319 2.38 26.92 -18.91
C GLN A 319 1.31 27.29 -19.95
N ASN A 320 0.47 26.34 -20.36
CA ASN A 320 -0.59 26.58 -21.33
C ASN A 320 -1.63 27.60 -20.81
N MET A 321 -2.03 27.49 -19.54
CA MET A 321 -2.94 28.46 -18.91
C MET A 321 -2.31 29.84 -18.87
N PHE A 322 -1.04 29.92 -18.44
CA PHE A 322 -0.29 31.17 -18.42
C PHE A 322 -0.26 31.80 -19.82
N GLU A 323 0.09 31.06 -20.87
CA GLU A 323 0.17 31.59 -22.24
C GLU A 323 -1.18 32.08 -22.80
N ASN A 324 -2.30 31.47 -22.39
CA ASN A 324 -3.63 31.81 -22.87
C ASN A 324 -4.24 33.06 -22.20
N ILE A 325 -3.66 33.53 -21.10
CA ILE A 325 -4.18 34.66 -20.33
C ILE A 325 -3.64 35.99 -20.87
N PRO A 326 -4.49 37.03 -20.94
CA PRO A 326 -4.06 38.37 -21.33
C PRO A 326 -2.86 38.86 -20.50
N LYS A 327 -1.80 39.29 -21.20
CA LYS A 327 -0.59 39.86 -20.58
C LYS A 327 -0.76 41.35 -20.30
N ALA A 328 -0.02 41.85 -19.33
CA ALA A 328 -0.04 43.26 -18.96
C ALA A 328 0.41 44.14 -20.14
N ASP A 329 -0.21 45.33 -20.24
CA ASP A 329 0.07 46.29 -21.30
C ASP A 329 1.57 46.61 -21.42
N GLY A 330 2.17 46.24 -22.56
CA GLY A 330 3.57 46.51 -22.86
C GLY A 330 4.55 45.39 -22.47
N THR A 331 4.03 44.25 -22.03
CA THR A 331 4.80 43.01 -21.81
C THR A 331 4.18 41.84 -22.58
N ASP A 332 4.99 40.85 -22.89
CA ASP A 332 4.64 39.63 -23.62
C ASP A 332 4.66 38.38 -22.73
N ASP A 333 5.20 38.50 -21.52
CA ASP A 333 5.46 37.38 -20.60
C ASP A 333 5.10 37.68 -19.14
N GLN A 334 4.41 38.79 -18.85
CA GLN A 334 4.03 39.16 -17.49
C GLN A 334 2.53 39.45 -17.34
N LEU A 335 1.99 39.11 -16.17
CA LEU A 335 0.61 39.36 -15.79
C LEU A 335 0.52 40.58 -14.88
N ASP A 336 -0.50 41.42 -15.07
CA ASP A 336 -0.93 42.39 -14.07
C ASP A 336 -1.92 41.73 -13.10
N GLU A 337 -2.50 42.50 -12.17
CA GLU A 337 -3.41 41.95 -11.14
C GLU A 337 -4.64 41.27 -11.77
N GLU A 338 -5.17 41.83 -12.87
CA GLU A 338 -6.31 41.27 -13.59
C GLU A 338 -5.93 39.98 -14.32
N GLY A 339 -4.77 39.96 -14.99
CA GLY A 339 -4.23 38.75 -15.62
C GLY A 339 -3.89 37.65 -14.59
N PHE A 340 -3.34 38.01 -13.43
CA PHE A 340 -3.06 37.03 -12.37
C PHE A 340 -4.34 36.47 -11.76
N THR A 341 -5.36 37.29 -11.51
CA THR A 341 -6.66 36.83 -11.03
C THR A 341 -7.30 35.87 -12.02
N ALA A 342 -7.22 36.16 -13.33
CA ALA A 342 -7.69 35.23 -14.36
C ALA A 342 -6.91 33.91 -14.40
N LEU A 343 -5.63 33.89 -14.00
CA LEU A 343 -4.84 32.66 -13.89
C LEU A 343 -5.24 31.86 -12.67
N TYR A 344 -5.40 32.54 -11.53
CA TYR A 344 -5.90 31.94 -10.31
C TYR A 344 -7.26 31.28 -10.56
N ASP A 345 -8.22 32.01 -11.11
CA ASP A 345 -9.55 31.48 -11.43
C ASP A 345 -9.47 30.29 -12.41
N ALA A 346 -8.57 30.33 -13.42
CA ALA A 346 -8.41 29.23 -14.37
C ALA A 346 -7.86 27.95 -13.73
N ILE A 347 -7.00 28.08 -12.72
CA ILE A 347 -6.49 26.95 -11.93
C ILE A 347 -7.61 26.45 -11.00
N ASP A 348 -8.31 27.34 -10.30
CA ASP A 348 -9.40 27.01 -9.39
C ASP A 348 -10.54 26.25 -10.09
N ASN A 349 -10.92 26.68 -11.30
CA ASN A 349 -11.91 26.01 -12.15
C ASN A 349 -11.51 24.58 -12.60
N LEU A 350 -10.25 24.16 -12.46
CA LEU A 350 -9.89 22.75 -12.69
C LEU A 350 -10.36 21.83 -11.57
N PHE A 351 -10.53 22.40 -10.38
CA PHE A 351 -10.83 21.68 -9.15
C PHE A 351 -12.26 21.92 -8.65
N GLU A 352 -12.93 22.96 -9.16
CA GLU A 352 -14.38 23.05 -9.07
C GLU A 352 -14.99 21.93 -9.94
N GLU A 353 -15.30 20.78 -9.32
CA GLU A 353 -16.07 19.70 -9.93
C GLU A 353 -17.34 20.29 -10.58
N ASP A 354 -17.65 19.87 -11.81
CA ASP A 354 -18.86 20.22 -12.56
C ASP A 354 -20.13 19.77 -11.77
N ASP A 355 -20.46 20.48 -10.70
CA ASP A 355 -21.70 20.39 -9.91
C ASP A 355 -22.91 20.96 -10.72
N GLU A 356 -22.77 21.09 -12.05
CA GLU A 356 -23.88 21.37 -12.95
C GLU A 356 -24.69 20.09 -13.17
N GLU A 357 -25.60 19.84 -12.21
CA GLU A 357 -26.88 19.21 -12.49
C GLU A 357 -27.45 19.74 -13.82
N ASP A 358 -27.43 18.89 -14.85
CA ASP A 358 -28.06 19.09 -16.16
C ASP A 358 -29.60 19.13 -15.99
N ASP A 359 -30.08 20.22 -15.38
CA ASP A 359 -31.47 20.58 -15.25
C ASP A 359 -31.94 21.12 -16.61
N ASN A 360 -32.29 20.17 -17.47
CA ASN A 360 -32.77 20.37 -18.83
C ASN A 360 -33.86 21.47 -18.91
N ALA A 361 -33.42 22.67 -19.30
CA ALA A 361 -34.26 23.81 -19.59
C ALA A 361 -35.03 23.60 -20.92
N ASN A 362 -36.28 23.16 -20.81
CA ASN A 362 -37.32 23.45 -21.78
C ASN A 362 -38.71 23.32 -21.14
N ASP A 363 -39.23 24.38 -20.53
CA ASP A 363 -40.57 24.86 -20.91
C ASP A 363 -40.89 26.29 -20.46
N VAL A 364 -41.72 26.91 -21.28
CA VAL A 364 -42.08 28.32 -21.34
C VAL A 364 -43.23 28.63 -20.39
N VAL A 365 -43.04 29.67 -19.56
CA VAL A 365 -44.03 30.66 -19.08
C VAL A 365 -45.40 30.15 -18.60
N GLU A 366 -45.71 30.29 -17.30
CA GLU A 366 -46.82 31.13 -16.85
C GLU A 366 -46.84 31.31 -15.32
N GLU A 367 -47.05 32.57 -14.91
CA GLU A 367 -47.33 33.00 -13.54
C GLU A 367 -48.54 32.24 -12.97
N SER A 368 -48.39 31.63 -11.79
CA SER A 368 -49.48 31.43 -10.84
C SER A 368 -48.95 31.16 -9.44
N GLN A 369 -49.01 32.19 -8.61
CA GLN A 369 -48.99 32.07 -7.15
C GLN A 369 -50.11 31.11 -6.70
N THR A 370 -49.79 30.15 -5.83
CA THR A 370 -50.44 29.87 -4.52
C THR A 370 -50.35 28.39 -4.14
N GLY A 371 -49.55 28.10 -3.11
CA GLY A 371 -49.58 26.81 -2.40
C GLY A 371 -48.20 26.27 -2.07
N VAL A 372 -47.43 26.99 -1.25
CA VAL A 372 -46.19 26.48 -0.67
C VAL A 372 -46.55 25.34 0.29
N ALA A 373 -46.61 24.12 -0.23
CA ALA A 373 -46.33 22.94 0.56
C ALA A 373 -44.83 23.01 0.84
N ALA A 374 -44.46 23.11 2.12
CA ALA A 374 -43.07 22.98 2.52
C ALA A 374 -42.59 21.60 2.06
N GLU A 375 -41.89 21.53 0.93
CA GLU A 375 -41.01 20.40 0.62
C GLU A 375 -40.07 20.28 1.81
N VAL A 376 -40.30 19.25 2.60
CA VAL A 376 -39.39 18.83 3.64
C VAL A 376 -38.13 18.43 2.88
N LYS A 377 -37.11 19.29 2.86
CA LYS A 377 -35.77 18.90 2.41
C LYS A 377 -35.40 17.67 3.22
N SER A 378 -35.42 16.49 2.58
CA SER A 378 -34.93 15.26 3.17
C SER A 378 -33.48 15.46 3.53
N SER A 379 -33.08 15.11 4.75
CA SER A 379 -31.67 15.21 5.13
C SER A 379 -30.81 14.29 4.25
N SER A 380 -29.52 14.58 4.09
CA SER A 380 -28.61 13.69 3.35
C SER A 380 -28.57 12.29 3.97
N LYS A 381 -28.73 12.22 5.30
CA LYS A 381 -28.91 10.98 6.06
C LYS A 381 -30.14 10.17 5.61
N ASP A 382 -31.30 10.82 5.46
CA ASP A 382 -32.52 10.16 5.01
C ASP A 382 -32.36 9.60 3.58
N ARG A 383 -31.73 10.38 2.68
CA ARG A 383 -31.41 9.94 1.31
C ARG A 383 -30.49 8.73 1.32
N LEU A 384 -29.49 8.72 2.19
CA LEU A 384 -28.54 7.62 2.31
C LEU A 384 -29.20 6.33 2.83
N PHE A 385 -30.10 6.43 3.82
CA PHE A 385 -30.88 5.28 4.27
C PHE A 385 -31.89 4.78 3.24
N GLU A 386 -32.51 5.68 2.48
CA GLU A 386 -33.37 5.31 1.36
C GLU A 386 -32.58 4.55 0.29
N PHE A 387 -31.37 5.03 -0.03
CA PHE A 387 -30.43 4.36 -0.92
C PHE A 387 -30.09 2.94 -0.43
N PHE A 388 -29.66 2.77 0.83
CA PHE A 388 -29.36 1.43 1.36
C PHE A 388 -30.56 0.49 1.33
N SER A 389 -31.76 1.03 1.60
CA SER A 389 -33.00 0.25 1.52
C SER A 389 -33.34 -0.17 0.08
N SER A 390 -32.89 0.58 -0.92
CA SER A 390 -33.10 0.28 -2.34
C SER A 390 -32.08 -0.71 -2.91
N VAL A 391 -30.88 -0.76 -2.33
CA VAL A 391 -29.77 -1.63 -2.77
C VAL A 391 -29.83 -3.02 -2.11
N ASP A 392 -30.60 -3.17 -1.03
CA ASP A 392 -30.82 -4.43 -0.32
C ASP A 392 -31.62 -5.42 -1.18
N ASP A 393 -30.91 -6.11 -2.09
CA ASP A 393 -31.40 -7.18 -2.96
C ASP A 393 -30.95 -8.54 -2.40
N GLU A 394 -31.86 -9.50 -2.29
CA GLU A 394 -31.57 -10.86 -1.79
C GLU A 394 -30.47 -11.58 -2.62
N ASP A 395 -30.27 -11.16 -3.86
CA ASP A 395 -29.26 -11.74 -4.75
C ASP A 395 -27.85 -11.16 -4.54
N ARG A 396 -27.74 -9.91 -4.04
CA ARG A 396 -26.47 -9.21 -3.80
C ARG A 396 -25.92 -9.50 -2.40
N LEU A 397 -24.62 -9.33 -2.22
CA LEU A 397 -24.04 -9.32 -0.88
C LEU A 397 -24.43 -8.04 -0.12
N PRO A 398 -24.72 -8.13 1.20
CA PRO A 398 -25.10 -6.97 1.99
C PRO A 398 -23.92 -6.01 2.18
N CYS A 399 -24.19 -4.86 2.78
CA CYS A 399 -23.18 -3.84 3.13
C CYS A 399 -22.41 -3.24 1.95
N GLY A 400 -22.98 -3.27 0.73
CA GLY A 400 -22.33 -2.65 -0.43
C GLY A 400 -21.11 -3.40 -0.98
N LEU A 401 -20.90 -4.67 -0.57
CA LEU A 401 -19.74 -5.45 -1.02
C LEU A 401 -19.74 -5.75 -2.53
N GLU A 402 -20.90 -5.62 -3.18
CA GLU A 402 -21.07 -5.74 -4.62
C GLU A 402 -21.63 -4.44 -5.22
N ALA A 403 -21.35 -3.29 -4.60
CA ALA A 403 -21.68 -1.97 -5.12
C ALA A 403 -20.89 -1.67 -6.41
N THR A 404 -21.58 -1.06 -7.37
CA THR A 404 -21.00 -0.51 -8.60
C THR A 404 -20.29 0.81 -8.33
N ASP A 405 -19.41 1.25 -9.24
CA ASP A 405 -18.65 2.49 -9.06
C ASP A 405 -19.56 3.72 -8.92
N ASN A 406 -20.62 3.82 -9.74
CA ASN A 406 -21.60 4.90 -9.61
C ASN A 406 -22.35 4.88 -8.26
N GLU A 407 -22.60 3.70 -7.69
CA GLU A 407 -23.21 3.58 -6.36
C GLU A 407 -22.23 4.00 -5.26
N VAL A 408 -20.93 3.72 -5.44
CA VAL A 408 -19.86 4.14 -4.54
C VAL A 408 -19.73 5.67 -4.55
N GLU A 409 -19.64 6.27 -5.73
CA GLU A 409 -19.57 7.73 -5.94
C GLU A 409 -20.74 8.44 -5.26
N LEU A 410 -21.98 8.02 -5.54
CA LEU A 410 -23.17 8.59 -4.91
C LEU A 410 -23.14 8.53 -3.37
N VAL A 411 -22.62 7.43 -2.80
CA VAL A 411 -22.49 7.31 -1.34
C VAL A 411 -21.42 8.25 -0.81
N LEU A 412 -20.29 8.39 -1.50
CA LEU A 412 -19.22 9.31 -1.11
C LEU A 412 -19.71 10.76 -1.12
N ASP A 413 -20.47 11.16 -2.15
CA ASP A 413 -21.06 12.51 -2.22
C ASP A 413 -22.00 12.79 -1.05
N LEU A 414 -22.90 11.85 -0.76
CA LEU A 414 -23.84 11.96 0.34
C LEU A 414 -23.11 12.02 1.70
N VAL A 415 -22.04 11.25 1.87
CA VAL A 415 -21.20 11.26 3.07
C VAL A 415 -20.47 12.60 3.20
N SER A 416 -19.90 13.13 2.11
CA SER A 416 -19.21 14.42 2.11
C SER A 416 -20.13 15.58 2.51
N VAL A 417 -21.40 15.54 2.09
CA VAL A 417 -22.41 16.50 2.56
C VAL A 417 -22.74 16.28 4.04
N LEU A 418 -22.93 15.02 4.45
CA LEU A 418 -23.26 14.63 5.82
C LEU A 418 -22.19 15.08 6.82
N GLU A 419 -20.92 14.92 6.47
CA GLU A 419 -19.76 15.32 7.29
C GLU A 419 -19.77 16.81 7.62
N LYS A 420 -20.30 17.65 6.71
CA LYS A 420 -20.41 19.11 6.86
C LYS A 420 -21.70 19.55 7.59
N GLU A 421 -22.63 18.63 7.88
CA GLU A 421 -23.90 18.98 8.52
C GLU A 421 -23.73 19.36 10.00
N SER A 422 -24.45 20.39 10.43
CA SER A 422 -24.47 20.83 11.85
C SER A 422 -24.98 19.80 12.87
N GLN A 423 -25.49 18.64 12.43
CA GLN A 423 -25.85 17.54 13.33
C GLN A 423 -24.65 16.66 13.69
N ASN A 424 -23.56 16.75 12.92
CA ASN A 424 -22.34 15.99 13.15
C ASN A 424 -21.73 16.36 14.51
N MET A 425 -21.74 15.42 15.45
CA MET A 425 -21.18 15.63 16.78
C MET A 425 -19.69 15.93 16.71
N VAL A 426 -18.95 15.34 15.77
CA VAL A 426 -17.49 15.53 15.62
C VAL A 426 -17.16 17.00 15.42
N LEU A 427 -17.86 17.67 14.49
CA LEU A 427 -17.72 19.11 14.24
C LEU A 427 -18.17 19.94 15.45
N ASN A 428 -19.32 19.62 16.03
CA ASN A 428 -19.89 20.40 17.13
C ASN A 428 -19.05 20.37 18.41
N THR A 429 -18.28 19.30 18.63
CA THR A 429 -17.40 19.15 19.78
C THR A 429 -15.94 19.50 19.49
N ASP A 430 -15.61 20.01 18.30
CA ASP A 430 -14.21 20.25 17.88
C ASP A 430 -13.33 18.99 18.07
N GLY A 431 -13.88 17.82 17.73
CA GLY A 431 -13.22 16.52 17.94
C GLY A 431 -13.12 16.05 19.39
N GLU A 432 -13.76 16.69 20.38
CA GLU A 432 -13.75 16.21 21.78
C GLU A 432 -14.75 15.07 22.07
N ILE A 433 -14.73 14.00 21.26
CA ILE A 433 -15.61 12.83 21.41
C ILE A 433 -15.18 11.95 22.59
N GLN A 434 -16.12 11.53 23.43
CA GLN A 434 -15.87 10.64 24.57
C GLN A 434 -16.15 9.18 24.23
N LEU A 435 -15.51 8.24 24.95
CA LEU A 435 -15.74 6.80 24.79
C LEU A 435 -17.23 6.40 24.92
N THR A 436 -17.99 7.12 25.74
CA THR A 436 -19.42 6.85 25.95
C THR A 436 -20.30 7.22 24.76
N ASP A 437 -19.85 8.14 23.92
CA ASP A 437 -20.59 8.59 22.73
C ASP A 437 -20.51 7.51 21.63
N VAL A 438 -19.34 6.85 21.53
CA VAL A 438 -19.05 5.80 20.55
C VAL A 438 -19.48 4.40 21.03
N ALA A 439 -19.57 4.17 22.34
CA ALA A 439 -19.98 2.88 22.89
C ALA A 439 -21.40 2.48 22.46
N GLY A 440 -21.58 1.19 22.14
CA GLY A 440 -22.85 0.64 21.66
C GLY A 440 -22.66 -0.61 20.80
N ASP A 441 -23.79 -1.16 20.36
CA ASP A 441 -23.84 -2.21 19.35
C ASP A 441 -24.16 -1.53 18.01
N TRP A 442 -23.31 -1.75 17.01
CA TRP A 442 -23.31 -1.05 15.73
C TRP A 442 -23.39 -2.06 14.58
N GLU A 443 -24.39 -1.96 13.74
CA GLU A 443 -24.56 -2.75 12.52
C GLU A 443 -23.90 -2.03 11.33
N LEU A 444 -23.04 -2.73 10.60
CA LEU A 444 -22.46 -2.22 9.36
C LEU A 444 -23.55 -2.15 8.29
N LEU A 445 -23.83 -0.95 7.80
CA LEU A 445 -24.80 -0.74 6.72
C LEU A 445 -24.14 -0.73 5.34
N TYR A 446 -22.92 -0.21 5.24
CA TYR A 446 -22.23 -0.04 3.96
C TYR A 446 -20.71 0.09 4.16
N THR A 447 -19.93 -0.42 3.22
CA THR A 447 -18.50 -0.16 3.13
C THR A 447 -18.01 -0.12 1.69
N THR A 448 -17.03 0.74 1.43
CA THR A 448 -16.29 0.81 0.16
C THR A 448 -14.93 0.13 0.23
N SER A 449 -14.52 -0.36 1.42
CA SER A 449 -13.20 -0.96 1.66
C SER A 449 -12.86 -2.03 0.60
N SER A 450 -11.77 -1.81 -0.12
CA SER A 450 -11.25 -2.72 -1.13
C SER A 450 -10.97 -4.10 -0.53
N THR A 451 -10.36 -4.15 0.65
CA THR A 451 -10.07 -5.40 1.38
C THR A 451 -11.34 -6.18 1.68
N MET A 452 -12.39 -5.55 2.20
CA MET A 452 -13.65 -6.26 2.48
C MET A 452 -14.39 -6.67 1.20
N LYS A 453 -14.34 -5.85 0.14
CA LYS A 453 -14.92 -6.19 -1.17
C LYS A 453 -14.22 -7.39 -1.79
N PHE A 454 -12.89 -7.41 -1.78
CA PHE A 454 -12.08 -8.50 -2.30
C PHE A 454 -12.34 -9.81 -1.55
N ASN A 455 -12.28 -9.76 -0.22
CA ASN A 455 -12.49 -10.93 0.64
C ASN A 455 -13.96 -11.32 0.81
N LYS A 456 -14.89 -10.48 0.32
CA LYS A 456 -16.34 -10.60 0.51
C LYS A 456 -16.74 -10.85 1.98
N SER A 457 -15.95 -10.35 2.93
CA SER A 457 -16.06 -10.56 4.38
C SER A 457 -15.02 -9.71 5.12
N LEU A 458 -15.22 -9.49 6.42
CA LEU A 458 -14.20 -8.84 7.25
C LEU A 458 -13.07 -9.82 7.59
N SER A 459 -13.41 -11.05 7.97
CA SER A 459 -12.39 -12.03 8.33
C SER A 459 -11.69 -12.63 7.11
N GLY A 460 -12.34 -12.77 5.96
CA GLY A 460 -11.86 -13.63 4.87
C GLY A 460 -12.36 -15.07 4.97
N LEU A 461 -13.15 -15.42 5.99
CA LEU A 461 -13.70 -16.78 6.18
C LEU A 461 -15.03 -17.01 5.46
N VAL A 462 -15.06 -16.81 4.15
CA VAL A 462 -16.21 -17.22 3.34
C VAL A 462 -15.97 -18.61 2.75
N PRO A 463 -16.64 -19.67 3.23
CA PRO A 463 -16.48 -21.00 2.65
C PRO A 463 -17.05 -21.05 1.23
N PRO A 464 -16.72 -22.09 0.44
CA PRO A 464 -17.37 -22.29 -0.86
C PRO A 464 -18.90 -22.37 -0.72
N ASN A 465 -19.62 -21.51 -1.45
CA ASN A 465 -21.08 -21.29 -1.36
C ASN A 465 -21.58 -20.58 -0.10
N GLY A 466 -20.69 -20.11 0.77
CA GLY A 466 -21.03 -19.14 1.80
C GLY A 466 -21.24 -17.76 1.19
N LYS A 467 -22.07 -16.96 1.85
CA LYS A 467 -22.23 -15.52 1.59
C LYS A 467 -22.04 -14.77 2.90
N PHE A 468 -21.47 -13.59 2.83
CA PHE A 468 -21.49 -12.67 3.96
C PHE A 468 -22.94 -12.28 4.29
N GLY A 469 -23.26 -12.27 5.59
CA GLY A 469 -24.60 -12.04 6.11
C GLY A 469 -24.75 -10.75 6.91
N GLY A 470 -23.67 -10.01 7.10
CA GLY A 470 -23.65 -8.78 7.88
C GLY A 470 -22.60 -8.80 9.00
N LEU A 471 -22.29 -7.61 9.51
CA LEU A 471 -21.29 -7.38 10.55
C LEU A 471 -21.89 -6.51 11.66
N VAL A 472 -21.77 -6.95 12.91
CA VAL A 472 -22.09 -6.14 14.09
C VAL A 472 -20.83 -5.90 14.90
N GLN A 473 -20.48 -4.63 15.12
CA GLN A 473 -19.40 -4.22 16.02
C GLN A 473 -19.99 -3.83 17.38
N LYS A 474 -19.49 -4.42 18.46
CA LYS A 474 -19.89 -4.08 19.82
C LYS A 474 -18.74 -3.41 20.53
N LEU A 475 -18.94 -2.15 20.87
CA LEU A 475 -17.98 -1.32 21.58
C LEU A 475 -18.43 -1.14 23.02
N LYS A 476 -17.72 -1.78 23.95
CA LYS A 476 -17.96 -1.63 25.39
C LYS A 476 -16.94 -0.70 25.98
N ALA A 477 -17.39 0.44 26.47
CA ALA A 477 -16.55 1.35 27.24
C ALA A 477 -16.88 1.27 28.73
N SER A 478 -15.84 1.12 29.55
CA SER A 478 -15.89 1.33 30.99
C SER A 478 -14.80 2.32 31.39
N LYS A 479 -14.76 2.70 32.67
CA LYS A 479 -13.70 3.60 33.18
C LYS A 479 -12.28 3.01 33.03
N TYR A 480 -12.14 1.70 32.90
CA TYR A 480 -10.85 1.01 32.99
C TYR A 480 -10.52 0.12 31.80
N LEU A 481 -11.53 -0.23 31.00
CA LEU A 481 -11.43 -1.21 29.92
C LEU A 481 -12.34 -0.76 28.78
N ALA A 482 -11.84 -0.93 27.56
CA ALA A 482 -12.54 -0.64 26.33
C ALA A 482 -12.40 -1.88 25.42
N ASP A 483 -13.42 -2.73 25.44
CA ASP A 483 -13.42 -4.00 24.72
C ASP A 483 -14.20 -3.85 23.41
N VAL A 484 -13.70 -4.43 22.31
CA VAL A 484 -14.40 -4.53 21.03
C VAL A 484 -14.68 -5.99 20.68
N GLU A 485 -15.88 -6.24 20.18
CA GLU A 485 -16.28 -7.54 19.60
C GLU A 485 -16.93 -7.30 18.24
N TYR A 486 -16.29 -7.74 17.16
CA TYR A 486 -16.94 -7.88 15.86
C TYR A 486 -17.62 -9.25 15.78
N VAL A 487 -18.88 -9.27 15.36
CA VAL A 487 -19.67 -10.47 15.09
C VAL A 487 -20.08 -10.45 13.63
N GLU A 488 -19.35 -11.22 12.84
CA GLU A 488 -19.62 -11.43 11.42
C GLU A 488 -20.50 -12.66 11.23
N GLN A 489 -21.57 -12.52 10.46
CA GLN A 489 -22.46 -13.62 10.11
C GLN A 489 -22.09 -14.18 8.73
N ILE A 490 -21.86 -15.49 8.63
CA ILE A 490 -21.62 -16.18 7.37
C ILE A 490 -22.81 -17.08 7.06
N ASN A 491 -23.50 -16.78 5.97
CA ASN A 491 -24.67 -17.51 5.48
C ASN A 491 -24.25 -18.64 4.53
N ALA A 492 -24.26 -19.88 5.03
CA ALA A 492 -23.92 -21.08 4.26
C ALA A 492 -25.05 -22.14 4.36
N GLY A 493 -26.31 -21.68 4.39
CA GLY A 493 -27.49 -22.53 4.52
C GLY A 493 -27.53 -23.28 5.87
N PRO A 494 -27.55 -24.63 5.89
CA PRO A 494 -27.54 -25.38 7.15
C PRO A 494 -26.20 -25.30 7.89
N ALA A 495 -25.15 -24.79 7.23
CA ALA A 495 -23.81 -24.64 7.78
C ALA A 495 -23.48 -23.18 8.13
N SER A 496 -24.46 -22.27 8.18
CA SER A 496 -24.22 -20.88 8.62
C SER A 496 -23.59 -20.83 10.01
N PHE A 497 -22.64 -19.92 10.19
CA PHE A 497 -21.90 -19.76 11.45
C PHE A 497 -21.54 -18.28 11.68
N GLU A 498 -21.13 -17.97 12.91
CA GLU A 498 -20.62 -16.65 13.28
C GLU A 498 -19.10 -16.70 13.41
N VAL A 499 -18.43 -15.65 12.93
CA VAL A 499 -17.03 -15.36 13.23
C VAL A 499 -17.00 -14.21 14.24
N LYS A 500 -16.26 -14.39 15.33
CA LYS A 500 -16.13 -13.41 16.40
C LYS A 500 -14.69 -12.96 16.54
N VAL A 501 -14.45 -11.68 16.27
CA VAL A 501 -13.15 -11.04 16.48
C VAL A 501 -13.25 -10.22 17.76
N THR A 502 -12.42 -10.52 18.75
CA THR A 502 -12.35 -9.78 20.02
C THR A 502 -11.04 -9.02 20.11
N GLY A 503 -11.05 -7.85 20.72
CA GLY A 503 -9.86 -7.04 20.94
C GLY A 503 -10.11 -5.90 21.93
N ASP A 504 -9.14 -5.01 22.01
CA ASP A 504 -9.23 -3.75 22.75
C ASP A 504 -9.40 -2.60 21.74
N TRP A 505 -9.97 -1.48 22.20
CA TRP A 505 -10.04 -0.27 21.38
C TRP A 505 -9.80 0.98 22.23
N GLU A 506 -9.34 2.05 21.59
CA GLU A 506 -9.22 3.37 22.20
C GLU A 506 -9.56 4.48 21.21
N LEU A 507 -9.83 5.68 21.74
CA LEU A 507 -9.97 6.88 20.92
C LEU A 507 -8.69 7.68 21.02
N ARG A 508 -8.09 7.97 19.88
CA ARG A 508 -6.92 8.85 19.78
C ARG A 508 -7.35 10.16 19.16
N SER A 509 -6.99 11.27 19.81
CA SER A 509 -7.07 12.57 19.14
C SER A 509 -6.04 12.57 18.02
N SER A 510 -6.49 12.85 16.81
CA SER A 510 -5.66 12.96 15.62
C SER A 510 -5.91 14.33 14.97
N VAL A 511 -5.10 14.67 13.98
CA VAL A 511 -5.42 15.72 13.03
C VAL A 511 -5.71 15.01 11.72
N SER A 512 -6.88 15.27 11.14
CA SER A 512 -7.19 14.74 9.81
C SER A 512 -6.17 15.33 8.84
N LEU A 513 -5.41 14.45 8.17
CA LEU A 513 -4.40 14.87 7.18
C LEU A 513 -5.01 15.69 6.04
N PHE A 514 -6.30 15.47 5.75
CA PHE A 514 -7.00 16.09 4.62
C PHE A 514 -7.62 17.43 4.96
N THR A 515 -8.20 17.57 6.15
CA THR A 515 -8.91 18.81 6.52
C THR A 515 -8.07 19.72 7.41
N GLY A 516 -6.90 19.25 7.86
CA GLY A 516 -6.09 19.90 8.90
C GLY A 516 -6.82 20.07 10.24
N SER A 517 -8.05 19.58 10.35
CA SER A 517 -8.93 19.77 11.50
C SER A 517 -8.73 18.66 12.51
N LYS A 518 -8.95 18.97 13.79
CA LYS A 518 -8.92 17.94 14.83
C LYS A 518 -9.94 16.85 14.51
N SER A 519 -9.47 15.61 14.51
CA SER A 519 -10.25 14.42 14.28
C SER A 519 -10.11 13.46 15.46
N VAL A 520 -10.96 12.44 15.49
CA VAL A 520 -10.88 11.35 16.46
C VAL A 520 -10.74 10.06 15.71
N CYS A 521 -9.65 9.35 15.98
CA CYS A 521 -9.39 8.06 15.41
C CYS A 521 -9.83 6.96 16.39
N LEU A 522 -10.57 5.97 15.89
CA LEU A 522 -10.86 4.72 16.57
C LEU A 522 -9.72 3.75 16.26
N ASP A 523 -8.85 3.53 17.25
CA ASP A 523 -7.79 2.53 17.18
C ASP A 523 -8.28 1.22 17.80
N VAL A 524 -8.19 0.14 17.05
CA VAL A 524 -8.65 -1.19 17.40
C VAL A 524 -7.48 -2.15 17.26
N VAL A 525 -7.22 -2.89 18.33
CA VAL A 525 -6.19 -3.94 18.38
C VAL A 525 -6.88 -5.30 18.53
N PRO A 526 -7.09 -6.05 17.43
CA PRO A 526 -7.64 -7.39 17.49
C PRO A 526 -6.74 -8.35 18.30
N ASP A 527 -7.33 -9.16 19.19
CA ASP A 527 -6.62 -10.18 19.98
C ASP A 527 -6.88 -11.60 19.42
N LYS A 528 -8.16 -11.95 19.23
CA LYS A 528 -8.56 -13.32 18.87
C LYS A 528 -9.66 -13.37 17.83
N VAL A 529 -9.56 -14.33 16.92
CA VAL A 529 -10.60 -14.71 15.96
C VAL A 529 -11.17 -16.07 16.36
N ASN A 530 -12.47 -16.14 16.57
CA ASN A 530 -13.18 -17.34 16.99
C ASN A 530 -14.23 -17.72 15.94
N TYR A 531 -14.18 -18.96 15.44
CA TYR A 531 -15.15 -19.47 14.48
C TYR A 531 -15.41 -20.96 14.76
N GLY A 532 -16.67 -21.31 15.01
CA GLY A 532 -17.05 -22.66 15.45
C GLY A 532 -16.36 -23.06 16.75
N LEU A 533 -15.51 -24.09 16.70
CA LEU A 533 -14.72 -24.58 17.85
C LEU A 533 -13.27 -24.06 17.85
N ASN A 534 -12.88 -23.32 16.80
CA ASN A 534 -11.52 -22.83 16.64
C ASN A 534 -11.39 -21.43 17.26
N SER A 535 -10.23 -21.18 17.85
CA SER A 535 -9.82 -19.89 18.38
C SER A 535 -8.37 -19.69 17.98
N GLN A 536 -8.10 -18.63 17.24
CA GLN A 536 -6.79 -18.26 16.74
C GLN A 536 -6.47 -16.84 17.18
N LYS A 537 -5.18 -16.52 17.29
CA LYS A 537 -4.76 -15.14 17.48
C LYS A 537 -5.06 -14.34 16.20
N ALA A 538 -5.35 -13.06 16.37
CA ALA A 538 -5.70 -12.15 15.28
C ALA A 538 -4.49 -11.49 14.60
N ASP A 539 -3.29 -11.65 15.16
CA ASP A 539 -2.01 -11.15 14.61
C ASP A 539 -1.74 -11.60 13.16
N HIS A 540 -2.14 -12.82 12.81
CA HIS A 540 -1.97 -13.35 11.46
C HIS A 540 -3.13 -13.04 10.49
N TRP A 541 -4.09 -12.21 10.88
CA TRP A 541 -5.28 -11.92 10.07
C TRP A 541 -5.17 -10.56 9.38
N LYS A 542 -4.39 -10.49 8.29
CA LYS A 542 -4.17 -9.26 7.49
C LYS A 542 -5.49 -8.56 7.11
N THR A 543 -6.54 -9.32 6.83
CA THR A 543 -7.89 -8.82 6.47
C THR A 543 -8.53 -7.92 7.53
N LEU A 544 -8.18 -8.09 8.81
CA LEU A 544 -8.69 -7.25 9.89
C LEU A 544 -8.04 -5.86 9.92
N GLY A 545 -6.90 -5.69 9.24
CA GLY A 545 -6.16 -4.44 9.18
C GLY A 545 -7.01 -3.26 8.71
N ALA A 546 -8.00 -3.52 7.85
CA ALA A 546 -8.96 -2.52 7.36
C ALA A 546 -9.80 -1.87 8.48
N MET A 547 -9.85 -2.45 9.68
CA MET A 547 -10.62 -1.93 10.83
C MET A 547 -9.74 -1.51 12.01
N ASN A 548 -8.40 -1.54 11.87
CA ASN A 548 -7.49 -1.25 12.95
C ASN A 548 -7.44 0.25 13.29
N LEU A 549 -7.39 1.11 12.28
CA LEU A 549 -7.24 2.55 12.51
C LEU A 549 -8.19 3.31 11.58
N LEU A 550 -9.25 3.88 12.16
CA LEU A 550 -10.32 4.53 11.42
C LEU A 550 -10.69 5.90 11.99
N ASP A 551 -10.69 6.93 11.16
CA ASP A 551 -11.11 8.28 11.55
C ASP A 551 -12.63 8.38 11.61
N ILE A 552 -13.17 8.82 12.73
CA ILE A 552 -14.60 9.08 12.90
C ILE A 552 -14.91 10.46 12.30
N THR A 553 -15.38 10.49 11.06
CA THR A 553 -15.67 11.74 10.33
C THR A 553 -17.10 12.24 10.57
N TYR A 554 -18.03 11.34 10.89
CA TYR A 554 -19.40 11.68 11.28
C TYR A 554 -19.89 10.83 12.45
N LEU A 555 -20.54 11.46 13.43
CA LEU A 555 -21.20 10.77 14.53
C LEU A 555 -22.47 11.49 14.94
N ASP A 556 -23.55 10.74 15.13
CA ASP A 556 -24.75 11.19 15.83
C ASP A 556 -25.32 10.08 16.74
N ASP A 557 -26.58 10.23 17.18
CA ASP A 557 -27.23 9.31 18.13
C ASP A 557 -27.39 7.87 17.59
N ASP A 558 -27.56 7.69 16.27
CA ASP A 558 -27.90 6.39 15.66
C ASP A 558 -27.07 6.03 14.42
N MET A 559 -26.15 6.88 13.98
CA MET A 559 -25.29 6.66 12.82
C MET A 559 -23.86 7.14 13.09
N ARG A 560 -22.90 6.40 12.53
CA ARG A 560 -21.48 6.77 12.53
C ARG A 560 -20.86 6.45 11.19
N VAL A 561 -20.08 7.38 10.64
CA VAL A 561 -19.23 7.16 9.48
C VAL A 561 -17.78 7.18 9.93
N MET A 562 -17.00 6.23 9.44
CA MET A 562 -15.56 6.16 9.67
C MET A 562 -14.82 6.03 8.35
N ARG A 563 -13.64 6.63 8.23
CA ARG A 563 -12.76 6.55 7.06
C ARG A 563 -11.44 5.85 7.40
N GLY A 564 -10.84 5.16 6.43
CA GLY A 564 -9.48 4.66 6.53
C GLY A 564 -8.49 5.81 6.64
N THR A 565 -7.48 5.69 7.50
CA THR A 565 -6.44 6.72 7.64
C THR A 565 -5.49 6.80 6.45
N THR A 566 -5.27 5.67 5.77
CA THR A 566 -4.40 5.57 4.58
C THR A 566 -5.15 5.63 3.26
N SER A 567 -6.48 5.47 3.29
CA SER A 567 -7.35 5.49 2.10
C SER A 567 -8.66 6.16 2.47
N THR A 568 -8.82 7.42 2.07
CA THR A 568 -10.02 8.24 2.30
C THR A 568 -11.27 7.68 1.67
N ASP A 569 -11.08 6.97 0.56
CA ASP A 569 -12.16 6.34 -0.20
C ASP A 569 -12.68 5.09 0.50
N SER A 570 -11.93 4.54 1.46
CA SER A 570 -12.37 3.44 2.31
C SER A 570 -13.23 3.96 3.45
N ILE A 571 -14.54 3.87 3.30
CA ILE A 571 -15.52 4.29 4.29
C ILE A 571 -16.24 3.10 4.91
N PHE A 572 -16.67 3.27 6.16
CA PHE A 572 -17.48 2.33 6.90
C PHE A 572 -18.64 3.05 7.56
N ILE A 573 -19.85 2.69 7.18
CA ILE A 573 -21.07 3.33 7.67
C ILE A 573 -21.78 2.36 8.61
N PHE A 574 -21.92 2.78 9.86
CA PHE A 574 -22.55 1.99 10.92
C PHE A 574 -23.83 2.65 11.42
N LYS A 575 -24.80 1.82 11.80
CA LYS A 575 -26.03 2.21 12.48
C LYS A 575 -26.11 1.58 13.86
N LYS A 576 -26.53 2.36 14.85
CA LYS A 576 -26.69 1.90 16.22
C LYS A 576 -27.94 1.02 16.36
N LEU A 577 -27.83 -0.10 17.06
CA LEU A 577 -28.89 -1.10 17.28
C LEU A 577 -29.78 -0.83 18.50
#